data_AF-A0A1X2I0S9-F1
#
_entry.id   AF-A0A1X2I0S9-F1
#
_cell.length_a   1.000
_cell.length_b   1.000
_cell.length_c   1.000
_cell.angle_alpha   90.00
_cell.angle_beta   90.00
_cell.angle_gamma   90.00
#
_symmetry.space_group_name_H-M   'P 1'
#
loop_
_entity.id
_entity.type
_entity.pdbx_description
1 polymer ?
#
loop_
_entity_poly.entity_id
_entity_poly.type
_entity_poly.pdbx_seq_one_letter_code
_entity_poly.pdbx_strand_id
1 'polypeptide(L)'
;MSSSKNTAKSIPLKNMTQCLEAWTTWNGKGATILSSVEIEQSTGNVTALSDMADILAGMRQVLEAMHERFDQVPEDDPQFGLYRQCIHMFEQEFMVKESIQSIVREEGFMSKQQLTGSISLWKAEAYLDEDVIKQLH
;
A
#
# COMPACT_ATOMS: atom_id res chain seq x y z
N MET A 1 0.21 -33.09 7.31
CA MET A 1 -0.55 -31.85 7.61
C MET A 1 0.02 -30.78 6.71
N SER A 2 -0.63 -30.52 5.58
CA SER A 2 -0.13 -29.56 4.59
C SER A 2 -0.69 -28.18 4.91
N SER A 3 0.18 -27.26 5.33
CA SER A 3 -0.14 -25.83 5.40
C SER A 3 -0.37 -25.32 3.98
N SER A 4 -1.63 -25.08 3.64
CA SER A 4 -1.98 -24.22 2.50
C SER A 4 -1.53 -22.81 2.83
N LYS A 5 -0.38 -22.41 2.29
CA LYS A 5 -0.01 -21.00 2.15
C LYS A 5 -1.12 -20.35 1.32
N ASN A 6 -1.89 -19.48 1.96
CA ASN A 6 -2.84 -18.61 1.28
C ASN A 6 -2.01 -17.60 0.48
N THR A 7 -1.53 -18.00 -0.70
CA THR A 7 -1.02 -17.06 -1.69
C THR A 7 -2.20 -16.21 -2.08
N ALA A 8 -2.21 -14.95 -1.66
CA ALA A 8 -3.15 -13.95 -2.14
C ALA A 8 -3.24 -14.09 -3.66
N LYS A 9 -4.42 -14.48 -4.16
CA LYS A 9 -4.64 -14.65 -5.61
C LYS A 9 -4.31 -13.30 -6.25
N SER A 10 -3.21 -13.25 -7.00
CA SER A 10 -2.84 -12.14 -7.88
C SER A 10 -4.06 -11.79 -8.73
N ILE A 11 -4.71 -10.68 -8.42
CA ILE A 11 -5.78 -10.15 -9.26
C ILE A 11 -5.07 -9.64 -10.52
N PRO A 12 -5.42 -10.12 -11.73
CA PRO A 12 -4.81 -9.62 -12.94
C PRO A 12 -5.30 -8.19 -13.16
N LEU A 13 -4.53 -7.22 -12.68
CA LEU A 13 -4.68 -5.81 -13.00
C LEU A 13 -4.30 -5.68 -14.48
N LYS A 14 -5.11 -5.02 -15.31
CA LYS A 14 -4.97 -4.95 -16.78
C LYS A 14 -4.60 -3.55 -17.30
N ASN A 15 -4.90 -2.49 -16.57
CA ASN A 15 -4.50 -1.12 -16.90
C ASN A 15 -4.07 -0.33 -15.65
N MET A 16 -3.51 0.87 -15.85
CA MET A 16 -3.05 1.73 -14.75
C MET A 16 -4.20 2.12 -13.82
N THR A 17 -5.40 2.41 -14.35
CA THR A 17 -6.61 2.70 -13.56
C THR A 17 -6.91 1.59 -12.55
N GLN A 18 -6.87 0.33 -12.98
CA GLN A 18 -7.09 -0.82 -12.09
C GLN A 18 -5.99 -0.95 -11.03
N CYS A 19 -4.75 -0.57 -11.34
CA CYS A 19 -3.70 -0.48 -10.32
C CYS A 19 -4.02 0.58 -9.28
N LEU A 20 -4.47 1.78 -9.70
CA LEU A 20 -4.85 2.85 -8.78
C LEU A 20 -6.02 2.43 -7.88
N GLU A 21 -7.08 1.85 -8.45
CA GLU A 21 -8.23 1.34 -7.69
C GLU A 21 -7.85 0.25 -6.69
N ALA A 22 -6.97 -0.68 -7.11
CA ALA A 22 -6.45 -1.73 -6.25
C ALA A 22 -5.59 -1.16 -5.12
N TRP A 23 -4.75 -0.15 -5.41
CA TRP A 23 -3.97 0.57 -4.42
C TRP A 23 -4.88 1.21 -3.36
N THR A 24 -5.88 1.99 -3.78
CA THR A 24 -6.86 2.62 -2.89
C THR A 24 -7.58 1.58 -2.02
N THR A 25 -7.94 0.44 -2.60
CA THR A 25 -8.59 -0.67 -1.88
C THR A 25 -7.68 -1.23 -0.76
N TRP A 26 -6.41 -1.52 -1.09
CA TRP A 26 -5.45 -2.02 -0.09
C TRP A 26 -5.12 -0.98 0.96
N ASN A 27 -4.94 0.27 0.55
CA ASN A 27 -4.69 1.38 1.46
C ASN A 27 -5.84 1.54 2.48
N GLY A 28 -7.09 1.50 2.01
CA GLY A 28 -8.28 1.55 2.85
C GLY A 28 -8.36 0.40 3.85
N LYS A 29 -8.07 -0.83 3.41
CA LYS A 29 -7.99 -1.99 4.32
C LYS A 29 -6.93 -1.78 5.41
N GLY A 30 -5.74 -1.29 5.04
CA GLY A 30 -4.67 -0.99 5.99
C GLY A 30 -5.08 0.05 7.01
N ALA A 31 -5.76 1.11 6.58
CA ALA A 31 -6.25 2.15 7.46
C ALA A 31 -7.25 1.60 8.49
N THR A 32 -8.14 0.69 8.07
CA THR A 32 -9.10 0.02 8.96
C THR A 32 -8.38 -0.85 10.00
N ILE A 33 -7.45 -1.71 9.57
CA ILE A 33 -6.75 -2.63 10.46
C ILE A 33 -5.87 -1.88 11.44
N LEU A 34 -5.08 -0.91 10.96
CA LEU A 34 -4.23 -0.10 11.81
C LEU A 34 -5.04 0.71 12.85
N SER A 35 -6.26 1.14 12.50
CA SER A 35 -7.16 1.82 13.44
C SER A 35 -7.76 0.90 14.50
N SER A 36 -7.72 -0.42 14.31
CA SER A 36 -8.18 -1.41 15.31
C SER A 36 -7.08 -1.90 16.26
N VAL A 37 -5.83 -1.49 16.05
CA VAL A 37 -4.72 -1.82 16.95
C VAL A 37 -4.93 -1.14 18.30
N GLU A 38 -4.82 -1.90 19.39
CA GLU A 38 -4.95 -1.39 20.75
C GLU A 38 -3.67 -1.65 21.54
N ILE A 39 -3.07 -0.61 22.12
CA ILE A 39 -1.76 -0.71 22.79
C ILE A 39 -1.75 -1.71 23.95
N GLU A 40 -2.89 -1.90 24.62
CA GLU A 40 -3.00 -2.71 25.82
C GLU A 40 -3.36 -4.19 25.54
N GLN A 41 -3.70 -4.55 24.30
CA GLN A 41 -4.15 -5.91 23.94
C GLN A 41 -3.16 -6.63 23.01
N SER A 42 -2.29 -7.47 23.58
CA SER A 42 -1.25 -8.18 22.82
C SER A 42 -1.79 -9.19 21.80
N THR A 43 -2.85 -9.93 22.11
CA THR A 43 -3.39 -10.99 21.24
C THR A 43 -4.16 -10.45 20.03
N GLY A 44 -4.93 -9.37 20.17
CA GLY A 44 -5.60 -8.70 19.04
C GLY A 44 -4.60 -8.08 18.05
N ASN A 45 -3.48 -7.57 18.57
CA ASN A 45 -2.43 -6.97 17.76
C ASN A 45 -1.67 -7.99 16.90
N VAL A 46 -1.52 -9.24 17.34
CA VAL A 46 -0.86 -10.29 16.53
C VAL A 46 -1.62 -10.52 15.22
N THR A 47 -2.95 -10.62 15.28
CA THR A 47 -3.79 -10.77 14.08
C THR A 47 -3.72 -9.53 13.20
N ALA A 48 -3.87 -8.33 13.77
CA ALA A 48 -3.79 -7.07 13.01
C ALA A 48 -2.44 -6.89 12.31
N LEU A 49 -1.34 -7.27 12.97
CA LEU A 49 0.02 -7.23 12.39
C LEU A 49 0.20 -8.23 11.25
N SER A 50 -0.39 -9.43 11.38
CA SER A 50 -0.41 -10.42 10.30
C SER A 50 -1.19 -9.89 9.09
N ASP A 51 -2.37 -9.33 9.33
CA ASP A 51 -3.21 -8.79 8.25
C ASP A 51 -2.55 -7.58 7.58
N MET A 52 -1.82 -6.74 8.34
CA MET A 52 -1.01 -5.66 7.76
C MET A 52 0.10 -6.19 6.84
N ALA A 53 0.71 -7.33 7.16
CA ALA A 53 1.70 -7.95 6.28
C ALA A 53 1.08 -8.41 4.96
N ASP A 54 -0.13 -8.98 5.00
CA ASP A 54 -0.87 -9.38 3.81
C ASP A 54 -1.29 -8.16 2.96
N ILE A 55 -1.66 -7.05 3.60
CA ILE A 55 -1.97 -5.79 2.92
C ILE A 55 -0.75 -5.24 2.20
N LEU A 56 0.40 -5.17 2.86
CA LEU A 56 1.64 -4.71 2.23
C LEU A 56 2.08 -5.63 1.08
N ALA A 57 1.91 -6.95 1.22
CA ALA A 57 2.14 -7.88 0.12
C ALA A 57 1.21 -7.59 -1.07
N GLY A 58 -0.07 -7.27 -0.82
CA GLY A 58 -1.02 -6.85 -1.84
C GLY A 58 -0.64 -5.53 -2.52
N MET A 59 -0.20 -4.53 -1.76
CA MET A 59 0.26 -3.25 -2.30
C MET A 59 1.54 -3.40 -3.13
N ARG A 60 2.46 -4.28 -2.71
CA ARG A 60 3.66 -4.62 -3.49
C ARG A 60 3.32 -5.22 -4.85
N GLN A 61 2.35 -6.15 -4.89
CA GLN A 61 1.87 -6.71 -6.17
C GLN A 61 1.26 -5.65 -7.09
N VAL A 62 0.56 -4.65 -6.52
CA VAL A 62 0.05 -3.52 -7.30
C VAL A 62 1.19 -2.71 -7.91
N LEU A 63 2.24 -2.41 -7.14
CA LEU A 63 3.43 -1.71 -7.65
C LEU A 63 4.16 -2.50 -8.73
N GLU A 64 4.35 -3.80 -8.54
CA GLU A 64 4.93 -4.69 -9.56
C GLU A 64 4.12 -4.62 -10.86
N ALA A 65 2.79 -4.68 -10.77
CA ALA A 65 1.92 -4.55 -11.93
C ALA A 65 1.93 -3.15 -12.57
N MET A 66 2.22 -2.08 -11.81
CA MET A 66 2.43 -0.74 -12.38
C MET A 66 3.75 -0.66 -13.15
N HIS A 67 4.83 -1.22 -12.60
CA HIS A 67 6.14 -1.30 -13.26
C HIS A 67 6.10 -2.13 -14.53
N GLU A 68 5.52 -3.33 -14.50
CA GLU A 68 5.37 -4.19 -15.68
C GLU A 68 4.63 -3.50 -16.84
N ARG A 69 3.70 -2.59 -16.52
CA ARG A 69 3.02 -1.77 -17.51
C ARG A 69 3.89 -0.65 -18.03
N PHE A 70 4.57 0.05 -17.13
CA PHE A 70 5.45 1.14 -17.49
C PHE A 70 6.59 0.68 -18.40
N ASP A 71 7.13 -0.52 -18.17
CA ASP A 71 8.14 -1.15 -19.03
C ASP A 71 7.66 -1.38 -20.48
N GLN A 72 6.33 -1.39 -20.71
CA GLN A 72 5.73 -1.53 -22.03
C GLN A 72 5.42 -0.18 -22.70
N VAL A 73 5.57 0.94 -21.98
CA VAL A 73 5.33 2.29 -22.49
C VAL A 73 6.58 2.80 -23.22
N PRO A 74 6.48 3.15 -24.52
CA PRO A 74 7.60 3.75 -25.25
C PRO A 74 8.06 5.07 -24.63
N GLU A 75 9.37 5.36 -24.66
CA GLU A 75 9.92 6.62 -24.12
C GLU A 75 9.40 7.88 -24.83
N ASP A 76 8.95 7.75 -26.09
CA ASP A 76 8.37 8.82 -26.88
C ASP A 76 6.84 8.98 -26.67
N ASP A 77 6.23 8.11 -25.87
CA ASP A 77 4.83 8.25 -25.49
C ASP A 77 4.65 9.46 -24.56
N PRO A 78 3.68 10.36 -24.83
CA PRO A 78 3.37 11.50 -23.96
C PRO A 78 3.09 11.13 -22.50
N GLN A 79 2.63 9.90 -22.23
CA GLN A 79 2.33 9.40 -20.89
C GLN A 79 3.54 8.83 -20.16
N PHE A 80 4.68 8.59 -20.82
CA PHE A 80 5.86 7.97 -20.21
C PHE A 80 6.33 8.73 -18.97
N GLY A 81 6.48 10.05 -19.08
CA GLY A 81 6.90 10.91 -17.96
C GLY A 81 5.89 10.88 -16.80
N LEU A 82 4.60 10.87 -17.11
CA LEU A 82 3.52 10.84 -16.11
C LEU A 82 3.49 9.51 -15.36
N TYR A 83 3.60 8.39 -16.08
CA TYR A 83 3.61 7.06 -15.47
C TYR A 83 4.82 6.90 -14.56
N ARG A 84 6.00 7.35 -15.01
CA ARG A 84 7.21 7.31 -14.20
C ARG A 84 7.06 8.08 -12.88
N GLN A 85 6.50 9.29 -12.94
CA GLN A 85 6.26 10.10 -11.74
C GLN A 85 5.24 9.45 -10.81
N CYS A 86 4.14 8.94 -11.38
CA CYS A 86 3.07 8.26 -10.66
C CYS A 86 3.60 7.04 -9.88
N ILE A 87 4.38 6.18 -10.55
CA ILE A 87 4.99 5.00 -9.92
C ILE A 87 5.94 5.42 -8.80
N HIS A 88 6.80 6.41 -9.04
CA HIS A 88 7.73 6.89 -8.03
C HIS A 88 7.01 7.38 -6.75
N MET A 89 5.86 8.04 -6.91
CA MET A 89 5.04 8.47 -5.78
C MET A 89 4.48 7.30 -4.99
N PHE A 90 3.96 6.27 -5.66
CA PHE A 90 3.45 5.08 -4.97
C PHE A 90 4.56 4.27 -4.30
N GLU A 91 5.78 4.25 -4.86
CA GLU A 91 6.95 3.67 -4.19
C GLU A 91 7.27 4.40 -2.87
N GLN A 92 7.25 5.73 -2.89
CA GLN A 92 7.46 6.54 -1.68
C GLN A 92 6.36 6.29 -0.64
N GLU A 93 5.10 6.29 -1.06
CA GLU A 93 3.98 5.97 -0.17
C GLU A 93 4.12 4.56 0.42
N PHE A 94 4.53 3.58 -0.39
CA PHE A 94 4.78 2.22 0.05
C PHE A 94 5.84 2.14 1.13
N MET A 95 7.00 2.81 0.94
CA MET A 95 8.08 2.83 1.91
C MET A 95 7.63 3.40 3.27
N VAL A 96 6.77 4.42 3.25
CA VAL A 96 6.18 4.98 4.48
C VAL A 96 5.30 3.93 5.17
N LYS A 97 4.48 3.20 4.42
CA LYS A 97 3.60 2.15 4.97
C LYS A 97 4.38 0.95 5.52
N GLU A 98 5.47 0.54 4.87
CA GLU A 98 6.38 -0.47 5.43
C GLU A 98 7.02 0.00 6.73
N SER A 99 7.45 1.27 6.78
CA SER A 99 8.01 1.87 7.98
C SER A 99 7.01 1.89 9.14
N ILE A 100 5.74 2.25 8.86
CA ILE A 100 4.65 2.20 9.85
C ILE A 100 4.46 0.78 10.37
N GLN A 101 4.41 -0.23 9.51
CA GLN A 101 4.26 -1.62 9.95
C GLN A 101 5.42 -2.04 10.86
N SER A 102 6.65 -1.64 10.54
CA SER A 102 7.81 -1.92 11.39
C SER A 102 7.65 -1.30 12.79
N ILE A 103 7.26 -0.03 12.87
CA ILE A 103 7.05 0.68 14.14
C ILE A 103 5.94 0.01 14.97
N VAL A 104 4.84 -0.37 14.33
CA VAL A 104 3.67 -0.94 15.02
C VAL A 104 3.95 -2.37 15.52
N ARG A 105 4.88 -3.08 14.87
CA ARG A 105 5.30 -4.44 15.26
C ARG A 105 6.26 -4.46 16.45
N GLU A 106 6.98 -3.37 16.72
CA GLU A 106 7.94 -3.33 17.83
C GLU A 106 7.22 -3.33 19.20
N GLU A 107 7.33 -4.46 19.90
CA GLU A 107 6.77 -4.61 21.25
C GLU A 107 7.39 -3.58 22.22
N GLY A 108 6.53 -2.87 22.95
CA GLY A 108 6.94 -1.97 24.03
C GLY A 108 7.41 -0.57 23.60
N PHE A 109 7.47 -0.27 22.30
CA PHE A 109 7.96 1.03 21.81
C PHE A 109 6.85 2.02 21.37
N MET A 110 5.61 1.55 21.25
CA MET A 110 4.52 2.32 20.66
C MET A 110 3.58 2.92 21.71
N SER A 111 3.65 4.25 21.88
CA SER A 111 2.68 5.06 22.63
C SER A 111 1.41 5.36 21.82
N LYS A 112 0.34 5.81 22.49
CA LYS A 112 -0.93 6.20 21.84
C LYS A 112 -0.74 7.31 20.83
N GLN A 113 0.18 8.23 21.10
CA GLN A 113 0.53 9.31 20.19
C GLN A 113 1.23 8.80 18.93
N GLN A 114 2.18 7.86 19.05
CA GLN A 114 2.85 7.24 17.91
C GLN A 114 1.89 6.43 17.05
N LEU A 115 0.98 5.67 17.66
CA LEU A 115 -0.06 4.94 16.94
C LEU A 115 -1.00 5.89 16.20
N THR A 116 -1.46 6.96 16.86
CA THR A 116 -2.32 7.97 16.23
C THR A 116 -1.62 8.64 15.04
N GLY A 117 -0.35 9.03 15.20
CA GLY A 117 0.43 9.61 14.11
C GLY A 117 0.63 8.65 12.94
N SER A 118 0.87 7.36 13.23
CA SER A 118 1.00 6.31 12.23
C SER A 118 -0.30 6.11 11.44
N ILE A 119 -1.45 6.13 12.11
CA ILE A 119 -2.77 6.07 11.46
C ILE A 119 -2.99 7.28 10.55
N SER A 120 -2.63 8.49 11.01
CA SER A 120 -2.74 9.70 10.20
C SER A 120 -1.85 9.66 8.96
N LEU A 121 -0.60 9.20 9.09
CA LEU A 121 0.32 9.04 7.96
C LEU A 121 -0.13 7.96 6.99
N TRP A 122 -0.67 6.84 7.49
CA TRP A 122 -1.20 5.79 6.62
C TRP A 122 -2.36 6.30 5.75
N LYS A 123 -3.26 7.09 6.34
CA LYS A 123 -4.43 7.67 5.68
C LYS A 123 -4.08 8.84 4.76
N ALA A 124 -2.87 9.39 4.85
CA ALA A 124 -2.40 10.35 3.87
C ALA A 124 -2.21 9.61 2.54
N GLU A 125 -3.00 10.00 1.54
CA GLU A 125 -2.89 9.46 0.19
C GLU A 125 -1.67 10.07 -0.52
N ALA A 126 -1.04 9.33 -1.43
CA ALA A 126 -0.10 9.94 -2.37
C ALA A 126 -0.80 11.09 -3.10
N TYR A 127 -0.24 12.30 -2.99
CA TYR A 127 -0.79 13.48 -3.65
C TYR A 127 -0.50 13.44 -5.15
N LEU A 128 -1.34 12.75 -5.93
CA LEU A 128 -1.34 12.90 -7.37
C LEU A 128 -2.16 14.15 -7.72
N ASP A 129 -1.56 15.07 -8.48
CA ASP A 129 -2.29 16.22 -9.02
C ASP A 129 -3.52 15.71 -9.80
N GLU A 130 -4.69 16.32 -9.59
CA GLU A 130 -5.92 15.95 -10.30
C GLU A 130 -5.73 15.98 -11.83
N ASP A 131 -4.88 16.86 -12.33
CA ASP A 131 -4.57 16.96 -13.75
C ASP A 131 -3.68 15.81 -14.24
N VAL A 132 -2.87 15.20 -13.37
CA VAL A 132 -2.17 13.95 -13.66
C VAL A 132 -3.16 12.79 -13.70
N ILE A 133 -4.09 12.70 -12.74
CA ILE A 133 -5.13 11.66 -12.72
C ILE A 133 -6.02 11.71 -13.97
N LYS A 134 -6.39 12.91 -14.45
CA LYS A 134 -7.17 13.08 -15.69
C LYS A 134 -6.41 12.61 -16.94
N GLN A 135 -5.08 12.69 -16.94
CA GLN A 135 -4.23 12.26 -18.06
C GLN A 135 -3.88 10.77 -18.04
N LEU A 136 -4.16 10.07 -16.93
CA LEU A 136 -4.01 8.62 -16.79
C LEU A 136 -5.24 7.82 -17.28
N HIS A 137 -6.30 8.51 -17.74
CA HIS A 137 -7.51 7.94 -18.36
C HIS A 137 -7.44 7.98 -19.89
#